data_AF-A0A8S1LD96-F1
#
_entry.id   AF-A0A8S1LD96-F1
#
_cell.length_a   1.000
_cell.length_b   1.000
_cell.length_c   1.000
_cell.angle_alpha   90.00
_cell.angle_beta   90.00
_cell.angle_gamma   90.00
#
_symmetry.space_group_name_H-M   'P 1'
#
loop_
_entity.id
_entity.type
_entity.pdbx_description
1 polymer ?
#
loop_
_entity_poly.entity_id
_entity_poly.type
_entity_poly.pdbx_seq_one_letter_code
_entity_poly.pdbx_strand_id
1 'polypeptide(L)'
;MQKNSAACFMQKPDKQFYYNLLRQEQLIQAKPEIDIVNQAVQMYRKCVEYFDSLQDPIKYYFLEKIQTALSETKTLMLIMNTKNDVAEQSTRKPPKISFTAEKKLTNEIDQTQIKKARVQQVNLMIKINNEAEQQSLDVQNMVNNYADERENLEKKLKQDLDSQQNNIDARLMKRRMTQRNMTVSHSMQQLT
;
A
#
# COMPACT_ATOMS: atom_id res chain seq x y z
N MET A 1 -34.79 -2.54 -47.07
CA MET A 1 -34.19 -1.82 -45.92
C MET A 1 -33.06 -2.66 -45.36
N GLN A 2 -31.82 -2.14 -45.33
CA GLN A 2 -30.69 -2.83 -44.70
C GLN A 2 -30.52 -2.31 -43.26
N LYS A 3 -30.35 -3.22 -42.29
CA LYS A 3 -29.89 -2.88 -40.93
C LYS A 3 -28.51 -3.51 -40.72
N ASN A 4 -27.46 -2.78 -41.11
CA ASN A 4 -26.08 -3.17 -40.85
C ASN A 4 -25.76 -2.94 -39.36
N SER A 5 -26.23 -3.85 -38.50
CA SER A 5 -25.83 -3.88 -37.10
C SER A 5 -24.41 -4.45 -37.02
N ALA A 6 -23.41 -3.57 -36.97
CA ALA A 6 -22.01 -3.93 -36.80
C ALA A 6 -21.76 -4.43 -35.36
N ALA A 7 -22.22 -5.66 -35.07
CA ALA A 7 -21.92 -6.37 -33.84
C ALA A 7 -20.41 -6.64 -33.79
N CYS A 8 -19.68 -5.81 -33.05
CA CYS A 8 -18.25 -5.97 -32.86
C CYS A 8 -18.05 -7.19 -31.94
N PHE A 9 -17.66 -8.33 -32.50
CA PHE A 9 -17.46 -9.59 -31.78
C PHE A 9 -16.22 -9.49 -30.86
N MET A 10 -16.37 -8.82 -29.72
CA MET A 10 -15.37 -8.81 -28.66
C MET A 10 -15.23 -10.22 -28.09
N GLN A 11 -14.08 -10.84 -28.35
CA GLN A 11 -13.79 -12.20 -27.92
C GLN A 11 -13.78 -12.27 -26.38
N LYS A 12 -14.66 -13.09 -25.80
CA LYS A 12 -14.74 -13.29 -24.36
C LYS A 12 -13.37 -13.71 -23.78
N PRO A 13 -12.84 -13.02 -22.75
CA PRO A 13 -11.63 -13.47 -22.06
C PRO A 13 -11.83 -14.88 -21.48
N ASP A 14 -10.85 -15.75 -21.74
CA ASP A 14 -10.89 -17.14 -21.30
C ASP A 14 -10.24 -17.31 -19.91
N LYS A 15 -10.25 -18.54 -19.37
CA LYS A 15 -9.62 -18.80 -18.06
C LYS A 15 -8.11 -18.52 -18.09
N GLN A 16 -7.42 -18.83 -19.20
CA GLN A 16 -5.98 -18.61 -19.31
C GLN A 16 -5.63 -17.12 -19.29
N PHE A 17 -6.45 -16.27 -19.91
CA PHE A 17 -6.33 -14.82 -19.84
C PHE A 17 -6.37 -14.32 -18.39
N TYR A 18 -7.32 -14.77 -17.58
CA TYR A 18 -7.41 -14.35 -16.17
C TYR A 18 -6.24 -14.86 -15.32
N TYR A 19 -5.75 -16.09 -15.53
CA TYR A 19 -4.53 -16.58 -14.88
C TYR A 19 -3.29 -15.77 -15.29
N ASN A 20 -3.17 -15.41 -16.57
CA ASN A 20 -2.09 -14.56 -17.05
C ASN A 20 -2.17 -13.15 -16.45
N LEU A 21 -3.38 -12.57 -16.31
CA LEU A 21 -3.59 -11.27 -15.69
C LEU A 21 -3.18 -11.27 -14.20
N LEU A 22 -3.64 -12.25 -13.43
CA LEU A 22 -3.29 -12.42 -12.02
C LEU A 22 -1.77 -12.59 -11.83
N ARG A 23 -1.09 -13.30 -12.74
CA ARG A 23 0.38 -13.41 -12.75
C ARG A 23 1.05 -12.05 -12.95
N GLN A 24 0.52 -11.17 -13.81
CA GLN A 24 1.04 -9.82 -13.95
C GLN A 24 0.76 -8.97 -12.70
N GLU A 25 -0.40 -9.11 -12.03
CA GLU A 25 -0.65 -8.43 -10.74
C GLU A 25 0.40 -8.78 -9.67
N GLN A 26 0.72 -10.07 -9.54
CA GLN A 26 1.74 -10.57 -8.62
C GLN A 26 3.15 -10.06 -8.96
N LEU A 27 3.48 -9.99 -10.26
CA LEU A 27 4.77 -9.47 -10.72
C LEU A 27 4.92 -7.97 -10.45
N ILE A 28 3.86 -7.16 -10.66
CA ILE A 28 3.87 -5.72 -10.34
C ILE A 28 4.13 -5.48 -8.84
N GLN A 29 3.49 -6.26 -7.97
CA GLN A 29 3.67 -6.15 -6.52
C GLN A 29 5.10 -6.54 -6.07
N ALA A 30 5.65 -7.62 -6.64
CA ALA A 30 6.96 -8.14 -6.25
C ALA A 30 8.14 -7.36 -6.85
N LYS A 31 8.05 -6.98 -8.12
CA LYS A 31 9.07 -6.18 -8.83
C LYS A 31 8.40 -5.41 -9.98
N PRO A 32 7.94 -4.16 -9.74
CA PRO A 32 7.29 -3.38 -10.79
C PRO A 32 8.30 -3.03 -11.88
N GLU A 33 7.97 -3.42 -13.12
CA GLU A 33 8.68 -3.05 -14.33
C GLU A 33 7.67 -2.45 -15.32
N ILE A 34 8.09 -1.43 -16.07
CA ILE A 34 7.15 -0.62 -16.87
C ILE A 34 6.43 -1.45 -17.96
N ASP A 35 7.10 -2.46 -18.53
CA ASP A 35 6.50 -3.36 -19.52
C ASP A 35 5.47 -4.33 -18.91
N ILE A 36 5.68 -4.76 -17.67
CA ILE A 36 4.74 -5.61 -16.92
C ILE A 36 3.47 -4.80 -16.60
N VAL A 37 3.62 -3.55 -16.15
CA VAL A 37 2.51 -2.61 -15.95
C VAL A 37 1.77 -2.35 -17.27
N ASN A 38 2.49 -2.06 -18.36
CA ASN A 38 1.89 -1.82 -19.68
C ASN A 38 1.09 -3.04 -20.18
N GLN A 39 1.61 -4.26 -19.97
CA GLN A 39 0.90 -5.50 -20.31
C GLN A 39 -0.37 -5.69 -19.47
N ALA A 40 -0.29 -5.48 -18.14
CA ALA A 40 -1.45 -5.56 -17.27
C ALA A 40 -2.55 -4.54 -17.65
N VAL A 41 -2.17 -3.29 -17.93
CA VAL A 41 -3.11 -2.24 -18.37
C VAL A 41 -3.74 -2.58 -19.73
N GLN A 42 -2.99 -3.16 -20.68
CA GLN A 42 -3.57 -3.66 -21.93
C GLN A 42 -4.55 -4.83 -21.72
N MET A 43 -4.30 -5.70 -20.73
CA MET A 43 -5.21 -6.79 -20.39
C MET A 43 -6.47 -6.29 -19.67
N TYR A 44 -6.35 -5.39 -18.69
CA TYR A 44 -7.52 -4.74 -18.08
C TYR A 44 -8.36 -3.98 -19.11
N ARG A 45 -7.71 -3.28 -20.06
CA ARG A 45 -8.41 -2.60 -21.15
C ARG A 45 -9.29 -3.56 -21.97
N LYS A 46 -8.78 -4.76 -22.30
CA LYS A 46 -9.58 -5.80 -22.98
C LYS A 46 -10.78 -6.28 -22.14
N CYS A 47 -10.63 -6.35 -20.81
CA CYS A 47 -11.78 -6.60 -19.93
C CYS A 47 -12.80 -5.46 -20.01
N VAL A 48 -12.37 -4.20 -19.90
CA VAL A 48 -13.26 -3.03 -20.02
C VAL A 48 -13.98 -3.02 -21.37
N GLU A 49 -13.28 -3.22 -22.49
CA GLU A 49 -13.87 -3.26 -23.83
C GLU A 49 -14.90 -4.41 -23.99
N TYR A 50 -14.63 -5.58 -23.41
CA TYR A 50 -15.59 -6.70 -23.39
C TYR A 50 -16.82 -6.37 -22.53
N PHE A 51 -16.65 -5.96 -21.27
CA PHE A 51 -17.77 -5.73 -20.36
C PHE A 51 -18.58 -4.46 -20.68
N ASP A 52 -17.96 -3.44 -21.27
CA ASP A 52 -18.68 -2.27 -21.80
C ASP A 52 -19.59 -2.66 -22.98
N SER A 53 -19.15 -3.58 -23.85
CA SER A 53 -20.00 -4.12 -24.94
C SER A 53 -21.22 -4.92 -24.43
N LEU A 54 -21.16 -5.42 -23.19
CA LEU A 54 -22.26 -6.08 -22.49
C LEU A 54 -23.07 -5.12 -21.58
N GLN A 55 -22.65 -3.84 -21.48
CA GLN A 55 -23.13 -2.85 -20.52
C GLN A 55 -23.01 -3.29 -19.04
N ASP A 56 -22.11 -4.23 -18.74
CA ASP A 56 -21.94 -4.83 -17.42
C ASP A 56 -21.19 -3.88 -16.47
N PRO A 57 -21.73 -3.55 -15.28
CA PRO A 57 -21.06 -2.70 -14.30
C PRO A 57 -19.72 -3.25 -13.78
N ILE A 58 -19.40 -4.54 -13.96
CA ILE A 58 -18.07 -5.09 -13.62
C ILE A 58 -16.93 -4.40 -14.38
N LYS A 59 -17.21 -3.68 -15.49
CA LYS A 59 -16.23 -2.81 -16.16
C LYS A 59 -15.60 -1.77 -15.22
N TYR A 60 -16.33 -1.30 -14.20
CA TYR A 60 -15.82 -0.33 -13.24
C TYR A 60 -14.69 -0.90 -12.37
N TYR A 61 -14.79 -2.17 -11.94
CA TYR A 61 -13.70 -2.86 -11.23
C TYR A 61 -12.40 -2.90 -12.06
N PHE A 62 -12.51 -3.15 -13.37
CA PHE A 62 -11.34 -3.14 -14.26
C PHE A 62 -10.79 -1.73 -14.52
N LEU A 63 -11.63 -0.69 -14.49
CA LEU A 63 -11.20 0.72 -14.54
C LEU A 63 -10.48 1.13 -13.24
N GLU A 64 -11.00 0.75 -12.08
CA GLU A 64 -10.35 0.96 -10.77
C GLU A 64 -8.99 0.26 -10.69
N LYS A 65 -8.89 -0.96 -11.22
CA LYS A 65 -7.61 -1.71 -11.30
C LYS A 65 -6.57 -1.02 -12.20
N ILE A 66 -6.99 -0.44 -13.34
CA ILE A 66 -6.12 0.41 -14.18
C ILE A 66 -5.66 1.65 -13.39
N GLN A 67 -6.59 2.33 -12.72
CA GLN A 67 -6.30 3.55 -11.95
C GLN A 67 -5.34 3.25 -10.81
N THR A 68 -5.55 2.16 -10.06
CA THR A 68 -4.67 1.72 -8.96
C THR A 68 -3.26 1.41 -9.48
N ALA A 69 -3.14 0.57 -10.52
CA ALA A 69 -1.84 0.19 -11.08
C ALA A 69 -1.03 1.38 -11.59
N LEU A 70 -1.70 2.41 -12.15
CA LEU A 70 -1.09 3.64 -12.64
C LEU A 70 -0.88 4.72 -11.56
N SER A 71 -1.49 4.58 -10.38
CA SER A 71 -1.34 5.53 -9.26
C SER A 71 -0.34 5.07 -8.21
N GLU A 72 0.08 3.79 -8.21
CA GLU A 72 1.08 3.29 -7.26
C GLU A 72 2.41 4.06 -7.41
N THR A 73 2.97 4.54 -6.30
CA THR A 73 4.13 5.45 -6.26
C THR A 73 5.33 4.89 -7.04
N LYS A 74 5.55 3.56 -6.97
CA LYS A 74 6.62 2.86 -7.71
C LYS A 74 6.42 2.93 -9.24
N THR A 75 5.19 2.70 -9.70
CA THR A 75 4.82 2.80 -11.12
C THR A 75 4.98 4.24 -11.64
N LEU A 76 4.56 5.23 -10.83
CA LEU A 76 4.71 6.64 -11.17
C LEU A 76 6.20 7.03 -11.32
N MET A 77 7.08 6.60 -10.41
CA MET A 77 8.53 6.84 -10.54
C MET A 77 9.11 6.22 -11.83
N LEU A 78 8.74 4.99 -12.18
CA LEU A 78 9.18 4.33 -13.42
C LEU A 78 8.73 5.10 -14.68
N ILE A 79 7.48 5.56 -14.72
CA ILE A 79 6.90 6.34 -15.84
C ILE A 79 7.50 7.76 -15.92
N MET A 80 7.98 8.32 -14.80
CA MET A 80 8.68 9.60 -14.80
C MET A 80 10.15 9.46 -15.24
N ASN A 81 10.86 8.45 -14.76
CA ASN A 81 12.29 8.25 -15.08
C ASN A 81 12.51 7.92 -16.56
N THR A 82 11.73 7.00 -17.13
CA THR A 82 11.78 6.63 -18.56
C THR A 82 11.55 7.79 -19.54
N LYS A 83 10.99 8.92 -19.11
CA LYS A 83 10.83 10.11 -19.97
C LYS A 83 12.11 10.92 -20.17
N ASN A 84 13.13 10.70 -19.34
CA ASN A 84 14.42 11.37 -19.50
C ASN A 84 15.25 10.68 -20.61
N ASP A 85 15.22 9.35 -20.70
CA ASP A 85 16.04 8.57 -21.65
C ASP A 85 15.47 8.56 -23.09
N VAL A 86 14.17 8.77 -23.27
CA VAL A 86 13.50 8.70 -24.59
C VAL A 86 13.64 10.02 -25.41
N ALA A 87 14.25 11.06 -24.84
CA ALA A 87 14.38 12.37 -25.49
C ALA A 87 15.25 12.37 -26.77
N GLU A 88 16.20 11.42 -26.90
CA GLU A 88 17.19 11.44 -28.00
C GLU A 88 16.85 10.56 -29.22
N GLN A 89 15.83 9.68 -29.16
CA GLN A 89 15.57 8.70 -30.23
C GLN A 89 14.14 8.73 -30.81
N SER A 90 13.78 9.82 -31.51
CA SER A 90 12.62 9.82 -32.41
C SER A 90 12.78 10.71 -33.66
N THR A 91 13.87 10.54 -34.41
CA THR A 91 14.10 11.18 -35.72
C THR A 91 13.28 10.57 -36.87
N ARG A 92 11.97 10.37 -36.66
CA ARG A 92 11.02 9.91 -37.71
C ARG A 92 10.02 11.00 -38.08
N LYS A 93 10.29 11.69 -39.19
CA LYS A 93 9.36 12.65 -39.81
C LYS A 93 8.08 11.91 -40.22
N PRO A 94 6.87 12.36 -39.83
CA PRO A 94 5.63 11.78 -40.34
C PRO A 94 5.47 12.10 -41.85
N PRO A 95 4.89 11.19 -42.65
CA PRO A 95 4.65 11.43 -44.07
C PRO A 95 3.61 12.54 -44.25
N LYS A 96 3.86 13.45 -45.21
CA LYS A 96 2.89 14.49 -45.60
C LYS A 96 1.71 13.86 -46.33
N ILE A 97 0.58 13.70 -45.63
CA ILE A 97 -0.73 13.47 -46.27
C ILE A 97 -1.38 14.84 -46.46
N SER A 98 -1.59 15.25 -47.71
CA SER A 98 -2.28 16.49 -48.04
C SER A 98 -3.77 16.24 -48.25
N PHE A 99 -4.61 16.83 -47.39
CA PHE A 99 -6.03 17.05 -47.70
C PHE A 99 -6.32 18.55 -47.69
N THR A 100 -6.99 19.02 -48.75
CA THR A 100 -7.40 20.40 -48.92
C THR A 100 -8.67 20.68 -48.14
N ALA A 101 -8.65 21.75 -47.33
CA ALA A 101 -9.75 22.57 -46.82
C ALA A 101 -11.14 21.92 -46.63
N GLU A 102 -11.67 22.00 -45.41
CA GLU A 102 -12.67 23.06 -45.12
C GLU A 102 -12.95 23.24 -43.61
N LYS A 103 -13.74 24.28 -43.28
CA LYS A 103 -14.27 24.63 -41.94
C LYS A 103 -13.26 24.77 -40.80
N LYS A 104 -12.70 25.98 -40.69
CA LYS A 104 -12.41 26.57 -39.37
C LYS A 104 -13.72 26.63 -38.57
N LEU A 105 -13.81 25.93 -37.46
CA LEU A 105 -14.73 26.27 -36.38
C LEU A 105 -14.00 26.15 -35.04
N THR A 106 -14.19 27.16 -34.20
CA THR A 106 -13.49 27.38 -32.91
C THR A 106 -13.43 26.15 -32.01
N ASN A 107 -12.22 25.66 -31.72
CA ASN A 107 -11.96 24.73 -30.63
C ASN A 107 -10.52 24.84 -30.07
N GLU A 108 -9.93 26.04 -30.15
CA GLU A 108 -8.68 26.38 -29.46
C GLU A 108 -8.92 26.68 -27.97
N ILE A 109 -9.74 25.85 -27.30
CA ILE A 109 -9.91 25.88 -25.83
C ILE A 109 -8.68 25.20 -25.20
N ASP A 110 -7.58 25.94 -25.28
CA ASP A 110 -6.47 25.97 -24.35
C ASP A 110 -5.95 24.61 -23.83
N GLN A 111 -5.22 23.90 -24.69
CA GLN A 111 -4.40 22.75 -24.28
C GLN A 111 -3.45 23.09 -23.11
N THR A 112 -3.06 24.35 -22.93
CA THR A 112 -2.17 24.82 -21.85
C THR A 112 -2.88 24.81 -20.51
N GLN A 113 -4.13 25.26 -20.43
CA GLN A 113 -4.99 25.13 -19.25
C GLN A 113 -5.28 23.66 -18.94
N ILE A 114 -5.62 22.83 -19.95
CA ILE A 114 -5.84 21.39 -19.76
C ILE A 114 -4.57 20.71 -19.20
N LYS A 115 -3.38 21.07 -19.70
CA LYS A 115 -2.09 20.59 -19.16
C LYS A 115 -1.86 21.07 -17.72
N LYS A 116 -2.11 22.35 -17.41
CA LYS A 116 -1.97 22.90 -16.04
C LYS A 116 -2.90 22.21 -15.05
N ALA A 117 -4.18 22.06 -15.36
CA ALA A 117 -5.16 21.40 -14.50
C ALA A 117 -4.75 19.95 -14.20
N ARG A 118 -4.29 19.21 -15.23
CA ARG A 118 -3.80 17.82 -15.06
C ARG A 118 -2.54 17.73 -14.19
N VAL A 119 -1.61 18.68 -14.29
CA VAL A 119 -0.43 18.75 -13.41
C VAL A 119 -0.82 19.08 -11.97
N GLN A 120 -1.76 20.02 -11.75
CA GLN A 120 -2.30 20.31 -10.41
C GLN A 120 -2.97 19.08 -9.78
N GLN A 121 -3.75 18.33 -10.58
CA GLN A 121 -4.43 17.12 -10.13
C GLN A 121 -3.44 16.00 -9.73
N VAL A 122 -2.36 15.81 -10.49
CA VAL A 122 -1.28 14.86 -10.12
C VAL A 122 -0.53 15.33 -8.87
N ASN A 123 -0.21 16.61 -8.75
CA ASN A 123 0.46 17.15 -7.56
C ASN A 123 -0.40 17.00 -6.29
N LEU A 124 -1.72 17.14 -6.41
CA LEU A 124 -2.67 16.88 -5.31
C LEU A 124 -2.71 15.39 -4.95
N MET A 125 -2.75 14.50 -5.95
CA MET A 125 -2.69 13.04 -5.76
C MET A 125 -1.43 12.61 -4.99
N ILE A 126 -0.26 13.17 -5.37
CA ILE A 126 1.03 12.89 -4.70
C ILE A 126 1.01 13.40 -3.25
N LYS A 127 0.45 14.59 -2.98
CA LYS A 127 0.31 15.08 -1.61
C LYS A 127 -0.54 14.15 -0.75
N ILE A 128 -1.72 13.76 -1.24
CA ILE A 128 -2.63 12.85 -0.53
C ILE A 128 -1.94 11.51 -0.23
N ASN A 129 -1.19 10.95 -1.19
CA ASN A 129 -0.48 9.68 -0.99
C ASN A 129 0.67 9.81 0.02
N ASN A 130 1.46 10.89 -0.06
CA ASN A 130 2.53 11.16 0.91
C ASN A 130 1.98 11.41 2.33
N GLU A 131 0.86 12.12 2.46
CA GLU A 131 0.18 12.35 3.74
C GLU A 131 -0.41 11.04 4.31
N ALA A 132 -0.92 10.14 3.47
CA ALA A 132 -1.37 8.81 3.88
C ALA A 132 -0.21 7.88 4.29
N GLU A 133 0.90 7.87 3.55
CA GLU A 133 2.12 7.14 3.90
C GLU A 133 2.69 7.64 5.24
N GLN A 134 2.72 8.96 5.47
CA GLN A 134 3.15 9.55 6.75
C GLN A 134 2.22 9.19 7.91
N GLN A 135 0.89 9.30 7.73
CA GLN A 135 -0.09 8.90 8.76
C GLN A 135 0.03 7.42 9.12
N SER A 136 0.29 6.54 8.14
CA SER A 136 0.55 5.12 8.41
C SER A 136 1.82 4.89 9.22
N LEU A 137 2.87 5.68 8.98
CA LEU A 137 4.12 5.62 9.74
C LEU A 137 3.93 6.12 11.18
N ASP A 138 3.21 7.23 11.36
CA ASP A 138 2.94 7.82 12.67
C ASP A 138 2.10 6.87 13.56
N VAL A 139 1.09 6.20 12.98
CA VAL A 139 0.31 5.16 13.67
C VAL A 139 1.17 3.95 14.02
N GLN A 140 2.05 3.49 13.13
CA GLN A 140 2.95 2.36 13.43
C GLN A 140 3.93 2.71 14.57
N ASN A 141 4.49 3.92 14.56
CA ASN A 141 5.35 4.41 15.63
C ASN A 141 4.61 4.49 16.97
N MET A 142 3.35 4.96 16.97
CA MET A 142 2.49 4.99 18.16
C MET A 142 2.24 3.58 18.73
N VAL A 143 1.93 2.60 17.87
CA VAL A 143 1.72 1.20 18.26
C VAL A 143 3.00 0.59 18.84
N ASN A 144 4.16 0.85 18.23
CA ASN A 144 5.46 0.37 18.72
C ASN A 144 5.77 0.95 20.11
N ASN A 145 5.62 2.28 20.29
CA ASN A 145 5.84 2.94 21.58
C ASN A 145 4.94 2.36 22.69
N TYR A 146 3.67 2.08 22.40
CA TYR A 146 2.77 1.43 23.37
C TYR A 146 3.17 -0.01 23.71
N ALA A 147 3.79 -0.76 22.79
CA ALA A 147 4.32 -2.08 23.08
C ALA A 147 5.54 -2.00 24.01
N ASP A 148 6.48 -1.09 23.72
CA ASP A 148 7.68 -0.86 24.54
C ASP A 148 7.35 -0.33 25.94
N GLU A 149 6.40 0.61 26.06
CA GLU A 149 5.90 1.08 27.36
C GLU A 149 5.26 -0.05 28.16
N ARG A 150 4.45 -0.90 27.51
CA ARG A 150 3.79 -2.04 28.18
C ARG A 150 4.81 -3.06 28.69
N GLU A 151 5.81 -3.42 27.88
CA GLU A 151 6.86 -4.37 28.30
C GLU A 151 7.70 -3.81 29.47
N ASN A 152 8.02 -2.51 29.44
CA ASN A 152 8.72 -1.84 30.55
C ASN A 152 7.85 -1.78 31.83
N LEU A 153 6.54 -1.53 31.70
CA LEU A 153 5.62 -1.55 32.83
C LEU A 153 5.51 -2.95 33.45
N GLU A 154 5.43 -4.00 32.61
CA GLU A 154 5.35 -5.40 33.03
C GLU A 154 6.64 -5.87 33.73
N LYS A 155 7.81 -5.53 33.17
CA LYS A 155 9.12 -5.75 33.82
C LYS A 155 9.19 -5.08 35.20
N LYS A 156 8.75 -3.83 35.30
CA LYS A 156 8.77 -3.05 36.55
C LYS A 156 7.80 -3.62 37.59
N LEU A 157 6.60 -4.03 37.18
CA LEU A 157 5.63 -4.70 38.04
C LEU A 157 6.20 -6.02 38.60
N LYS A 158 6.85 -6.82 37.74
CA LYS A 158 7.48 -8.07 38.17
C LYS A 158 8.62 -7.84 39.17
N GLN A 159 9.50 -6.86 38.91
CA GLN A 159 10.57 -6.50 39.85
C GLN A 159 10.05 -6.04 41.21
N ASP A 160 8.92 -5.31 41.24
CA ASP A 160 8.32 -4.88 42.51
C ASP A 160 7.68 -6.05 43.26
N LEU A 161 7.00 -6.97 42.57
CA LEU A 161 6.49 -8.23 43.17
C LEU A 161 7.61 -9.10 43.73
N ASP A 162 8.71 -9.29 42.98
CA ASP A 162 9.89 -10.01 43.44
C ASP A 162 10.52 -9.32 44.66
N SER A 163 10.58 -7.99 44.68
CA SER A 163 11.04 -7.19 45.83
C SER A 163 10.15 -7.35 47.06
N GLN A 164 8.82 -7.31 46.89
CA GLN A 164 7.85 -7.53 47.96
C GLN A 164 7.96 -8.95 48.55
N GLN A 165 8.09 -9.97 47.70
CA GLN A 165 8.27 -11.36 48.14
C GLN A 165 9.57 -11.53 48.95
N ASN A 166 10.70 -11.02 48.45
CA ASN A 166 11.98 -11.04 49.16
C ASN A 166 11.89 -10.33 50.54
N ASN A 167 11.14 -9.23 50.63
CA ASN A 167 10.88 -8.54 51.90
C ASN A 167 10.03 -9.36 52.88
N ILE A 168 9.05 -10.13 52.39
CA ILE A 168 8.25 -11.05 53.21
C ILE A 168 9.12 -12.20 53.72
N ASP A 169 9.90 -12.83 52.85
CA ASP A 169 10.77 -13.97 53.23
C ASP A 169 11.87 -13.55 54.22
N ALA A 170 12.48 -12.38 54.04
CA ALA A 170 13.42 -11.83 55.01
C ALA A 170 12.77 -11.60 56.38
N ARG A 171 11.52 -11.11 56.43
CA ARG A 171 10.75 -10.96 57.68
C ARG A 171 10.41 -12.31 58.32
N LEU A 172 10.03 -13.31 57.52
CA LEU A 172 9.75 -14.67 58.00
C LEU A 172 11.01 -15.36 58.53
N MET A 173 12.14 -15.25 57.82
CA MET A 173 13.44 -15.78 58.26
C MET A 173 13.88 -15.12 59.58
N LYS A 174 13.77 -13.79 59.71
CA LYS A 174 14.06 -13.08 60.96
C LYS A 174 13.19 -13.56 62.11
N ARG A 175 11.87 -13.74 61.90
CA ARG A 175 10.95 -14.31 62.90
C ARG A 175 11.37 -15.71 63.34
N ARG A 176 11.69 -16.61 62.39
CA ARG A 176 12.17 -17.97 62.69
C ARG A 176 13.44 -17.97 63.53
N MET A 177 14.41 -17.11 63.22
CA MET A 177 15.63 -16.97 64.02
C MET A 177 15.36 -16.44 65.43
N THR A 178 14.52 -15.41 65.58
CA THR A 178 14.13 -14.90 66.91
C THR A 178 13.41 -15.95 67.75
N GLN A 179 12.45 -16.69 67.16
CA GLN A 179 11.76 -17.80 67.85
C GLN A 179 12.75 -18.88 68.30
N ARG A 180 13.64 -19.33 67.40
CA ARG A 180 14.66 -20.34 67.72
C ARG A 180 15.55 -19.90 68.88
N ASN A 181 16.01 -18.64 68.87
CA ASN A 181 16.84 -18.10 69.94
C ASN A 181 16.07 -18.05 71.27
N MET A 182 14.80 -17.66 71.29
CA MET A 182 13.99 -17.69 72.52
C MET A 182 13.80 -19.11 73.06
N THR A 183 13.53 -20.11 72.20
CA THR A 183 13.44 -21.51 72.65
C THR A 183 14.76 -22.03 73.21
N VAL A 184 15.90 -21.67 72.62
CA VAL A 184 17.23 -22.04 73.15
C VAL A 184 17.48 -21.39 74.51
N SER A 185 17.25 -20.08 74.65
CA SER A 185 17.39 -19.38 75.93
C SER A 185 16.46 -19.93 77.01
N HIS A 186 15.22 -20.29 76.66
CA HIS A 186 14.28 -20.85 77.64
C HIS A 186 14.65 -22.28 78.07
N SER A 187 15.14 -23.12 77.15
CA SER A 187 15.67 -24.44 77.53
C SER A 187 16.94 -24.36 78.39
N MET A 188 17.80 -23.35 78.15
CA MET A 188 18.98 -23.11 79.00
C MET A 188 18.59 -22.70 80.43
N GLN A 189 17.52 -21.91 80.58
CA GLN A 189 16.98 -21.50 81.90
C GLN A 189 16.27 -22.62 82.68
N GLN A 190 15.94 -23.75 82.03
CA GLN A 190 15.35 -24.93 82.68
C GLN A 190 16.42 -25.98 83.10
N LEU A 191 17.70 -25.68 82.85
CA LEU A 191 18.85 -26.55 83.15
C LEU A 191 19.78 -25.94 84.23
N THR A 192 19.31 -24.91 84.94
CA THR A 192 20.02 -24.17 86.00
C THR A 192 19.13 -24.00 87.22
#